data_AF-A0A925N3V2-F1
#
_entry.id   AF-A0A925N3V2-F1
#
_cell.length_a   1.000
_cell.length_b   1.000
_cell.length_c   1.000
_cell.angle_alpha   90.00
_cell.angle_beta   90.00
_cell.angle_gamma   90.00
#
_symmetry.space_group_name_H-M   'P 1'
#
loop_
_entity.id
_entity.type
_entity.pdbx_description
1 polymer ?
#
loop_
_entity_poly.entity_id
_entity_poly.type
_entity_poly.pdbx_seq_one_letter_code
_entity_poly.pdbx_strand_id
1 'polypeptide(L)'
;MERRDFLKATGAGFGVMLLPSFGRAIAAEALATRMDVATKKRLADTALTAAKAGGADYCDVRVGRYLRQFVITREDKVENIVNTESTGVGIRVLAGGAWGFAATSELGTDAIAAATRQALAIAKANAKTISEPVQLAPARGVGEVSWATPIVRNAMEVPVKDKVELLMAVNSAAMKAGASFIASRMFQVNEQKYFASTDGSYIDQDIHRIWTPFTVTAIDKASGKFRTRDGLSSPMGMGYEFLDAKPEHRFELPGGVVMYSDSYDIVADATAAARDAQAKLKAPSVKPGKYDLVLDPSHLFLTIHESVGHPLELDRVLGYEANYAGTSFATLDKWESKKFKYGAERVNIFADKTNPGSLGAVGYDDEGVK
;
A
#
# COMPACT_ATOMS: atom_id res chain seq x y z
N MET A 1 19.82 -9.69 36.86
CA MET A 1 18.81 -10.38 36.04
C MET A 1 19.52 -11.53 35.34
N GLU A 2 19.23 -12.77 35.70
CA GLU A 2 19.87 -13.97 35.14
C GLU A 2 19.61 -14.05 33.63
N ARG A 3 20.63 -14.39 32.82
CA ARG A 3 20.53 -14.49 31.35
C ARG A 3 19.35 -15.37 30.90
N ARG A 4 19.01 -16.38 31.71
CA ARG A 4 17.90 -17.29 31.46
C ARG A 4 16.53 -16.63 31.67
N ASP A 5 16.43 -15.70 32.61
CA ASP A 5 15.20 -14.95 32.88
C ASP A 5 15.01 -13.81 31.88
N PHE A 6 16.10 -13.18 31.43
CA PHE A 6 16.07 -12.23 30.31
C PHE A 6 15.62 -12.92 29.01
N LEU A 7 16.14 -14.11 28.69
CA LEU A 7 15.74 -14.88 27.50
C LEU A 7 14.30 -15.39 27.58
N LYS A 8 13.80 -15.76 28.76
CA LYS A 8 12.38 -16.12 28.95
C LYS A 8 11.46 -14.90 28.82
N ALA A 9 11.85 -13.76 29.39
CA ALA A 9 11.08 -12.52 29.31
C ALA A 9 11.07 -11.94 27.88
N THR A 10 12.18 -12.02 27.15
CA THR A 10 12.26 -11.57 25.75
C THR A 10 11.62 -12.55 24.77
N GLY A 11 11.72 -13.87 25.02
CA GLY A 11 11.04 -14.90 24.23
C GLY A 11 9.51 -14.84 24.37
N ALA A 12 9.00 -14.58 25.57
CA ALA A 12 7.58 -14.33 25.79
C ALA A 12 7.13 -12.95 25.25
N GLY A 13 7.99 -11.92 25.31
CA GLY A 13 7.69 -10.58 24.82
C GLY A 13 7.52 -10.49 23.29
N PHE A 14 8.26 -11.28 22.52
CA PHE A 14 8.08 -11.34 21.06
C PHE A 14 6.95 -12.29 20.63
N GLY A 15 6.71 -13.38 21.37
CA GLY A 15 5.61 -14.31 21.07
C GLY A 15 4.22 -13.70 21.28
N VAL A 16 4.09 -12.78 22.24
CA VAL A 16 2.81 -12.12 22.58
C VAL A 16 2.54 -10.84 21.74
N MET A 17 3.56 -10.27 21.08
CA MET A 17 3.39 -9.18 20.11
C MET A 17 2.95 -9.64 18.70
N LEU A 18 2.58 -10.91 18.55
CA LEU A 18 2.04 -11.48 17.31
C LEU A 18 0.50 -11.51 17.29
N LEU A 19 -0.16 -10.65 18.06
CA LEU A 19 -1.53 -10.29 17.72
C LEU A 19 -1.52 -9.63 16.34
N PRO A 20 -2.37 -10.05 15.40
CA PRO A 20 -2.42 -9.43 14.08
C PRO A 20 -2.77 -7.95 14.24
N SER A 21 -1.75 -7.08 14.14
CA SER A 21 -1.90 -5.62 14.13
C SER A 21 -2.73 -5.12 12.93
N PHE A 22 -3.10 -6.02 12.01
CA PHE A 22 -3.79 -5.76 10.76
C PHE A 22 -5.08 -6.60 10.56
N GLY A 23 -5.78 -6.99 11.64
CA GLY A 23 -7.08 -7.67 11.56
C GLY A 23 -7.20 -8.87 12.48
N ARG A 24 -8.16 -9.77 12.23
CA ARG A 24 -8.28 -11.07 12.93
C ARG A 24 -7.59 -12.18 12.14
N ALA A 25 -7.06 -13.19 12.82
CA ALA A 25 -6.51 -14.38 12.17
C ALA A 25 -7.63 -15.19 11.48
N ILE A 26 -7.34 -15.75 10.31
CA ILE A 26 -8.29 -16.56 9.52
C ILE A 26 -7.63 -17.82 8.97
N ALA A 27 -8.45 -18.81 8.60
CA ALA A 27 -8.01 -20.00 7.89
C ALA A 27 -7.57 -19.65 6.45
N ALA A 28 -6.72 -20.46 5.84
CA ALA A 28 -6.17 -20.20 4.51
C ALA A 28 -7.25 -20.18 3.43
N GLU A 29 -8.26 -21.04 3.55
CA GLU A 29 -9.39 -21.16 2.64
C GLU A 29 -10.20 -19.86 2.55
N ALA A 30 -10.24 -19.08 3.63
CA ALA A 30 -10.95 -17.79 3.66
C ALA A 30 -10.29 -16.74 2.76
N LEU A 31 -8.99 -16.86 2.43
CA LEU A 31 -8.26 -15.92 1.56
C LEU A 31 -8.78 -15.91 0.11
N ALA A 32 -9.42 -17.01 -0.33
CA ALA A 32 -9.98 -17.14 -1.67
C ALA A 32 -11.47 -16.74 -1.76
N THR A 33 -12.06 -16.30 -0.64
CA THR A 33 -13.50 -15.98 -0.59
C THR A 33 -13.77 -14.50 -0.88
N ARG A 34 -14.95 -14.20 -1.44
CA ARG A 34 -15.44 -12.84 -1.61
C ARG A 34 -16.69 -12.56 -0.79
N MET A 35 -16.84 -11.33 -0.30
CA MET A 35 -18.11 -10.87 0.24
C MET A 35 -19.09 -10.63 -0.91
N ASP A 36 -20.26 -11.25 -0.80
CA ASP A 36 -21.33 -11.14 -1.79
C ASP A 36 -21.75 -9.68 -2.05
N VAL A 37 -22.00 -9.36 -3.32
CA VAL A 37 -22.31 -7.99 -3.77
C VAL A 37 -23.65 -7.53 -3.21
N ALA A 38 -24.66 -8.40 -3.16
CA ALA A 38 -25.96 -8.04 -2.59
C ALA A 38 -25.86 -7.75 -1.08
N THR A 39 -24.97 -8.47 -0.38
CA THR A 39 -24.63 -8.17 1.02
C THR A 39 -24.00 -6.79 1.15
N LYS A 40 -22.94 -6.48 0.39
CA LYS A 40 -22.28 -5.16 0.40
C LYS A 40 -23.26 -4.03 0.09
N LYS A 41 -24.11 -4.23 -0.92
CA LYS A 41 -25.16 -3.30 -1.32
C LYS A 41 -26.17 -3.06 -0.19
N ARG A 42 -26.66 -4.11 0.48
CA ARG A 42 -27.60 -3.98 1.61
C ARG A 42 -27.00 -3.18 2.77
N LEU A 43 -25.73 -3.41 3.10
CA LEU A 43 -25.02 -2.65 4.13
C LEU A 43 -24.91 -1.17 3.74
N ALA A 44 -24.52 -0.88 2.49
CA ALA A 44 -24.45 0.47 1.97
C ALA A 44 -25.82 1.18 1.97
N ASP A 45 -26.86 0.52 1.44
CA ASP A 45 -28.23 1.06 1.36
C ASP A 45 -28.81 1.37 2.75
N THR A 46 -28.41 0.62 3.79
CA THR A 46 -28.80 0.90 5.17
C THR A 46 -28.26 2.26 5.64
N ALA A 47 -26.97 2.54 5.38
CA ALA A 47 -26.36 3.82 5.72
C ALA A 47 -26.92 4.96 4.85
N LEU A 48 -27.04 4.77 3.54
CA LEU A 48 -27.59 5.80 2.64
C LEU A 48 -29.03 6.17 3.01
N THR A 49 -29.87 5.19 3.35
CA THR A 49 -31.26 5.42 3.78
C THR A 49 -31.32 6.17 5.10
N ALA A 50 -30.52 5.75 6.10
CA ALA A 50 -30.46 6.42 7.39
C ALA A 50 -29.93 7.86 7.28
N ALA A 51 -28.95 8.11 6.39
CA ALA A 51 -28.41 9.44 6.14
C ALA A 51 -29.47 10.36 5.51
N LYS A 52 -30.15 9.90 4.45
CA LYS A 52 -31.24 10.65 3.79
C LYS A 52 -32.37 10.96 4.75
N ALA A 53 -32.83 9.98 5.54
CA ALA A 53 -33.88 10.19 6.55
C ALA A 53 -33.46 11.19 7.63
N GLY A 54 -32.17 11.30 7.93
CA GLY A 54 -31.61 12.27 8.88
C GLY A 54 -31.37 13.67 8.31
N GLY A 55 -31.68 13.89 7.03
CA GLY A 55 -31.49 15.18 6.35
C GLY A 55 -30.06 15.46 5.90
N ALA A 56 -29.32 14.42 5.47
CA ALA A 56 -28.04 14.59 4.81
C ALA A 56 -28.21 15.24 3.42
N ASP A 57 -27.32 16.17 3.09
CA ASP A 57 -27.18 16.73 1.74
C ASP A 57 -26.47 15.75 0.80
N TYR A 58 -25.50 15.02 1.35
CA TYR A 58 -24.77 13.94 0.67
C TYR A 58 -24.31 12.88 1.68
N CYS A 59 -24.20 11.63 1.24
CA CYS A 59 -23.57 10.56 2.01
C CYS A 59 -22.81 9.62 1.09
N ASP A 60 -21.62 9.22 1.51
CA ASP A 60 -20.89 8.09 0.93
C ASP A 60 -20.60 7.02 1.97
N VAL A 61 -20.54 5.79 1.48
CA VAL A 61 -20.37 4.58 2.27
C VAL A 61 -19.30 3.72 1.60
N ARG A 62 -18.31 3.30 2.39
CA ARG A 62 -17.27 2.37 1.97
C ARG A 62 -17.35 1.11 2.82
N VAL A 63 -17.76 0.00 2.21
CA VAL A 63 -17.66 -1.34 2.81
C VAL A 63 -16.34 -1.95 2.36
N GLY A 64 -15.45 -2.21 3.31
CA GLY A 64 -14.12 -2.78 3.04
C GLY A 64 -13.97 -4.15 3.67
N ARG A 65 -13.40 -5.09 2.92
CA ARG A 65 -12.89 -6.38 3.42
C ARG A 65 -11.46 -6.57 2.92
N TYR A 66 -10.57 -6.84 3.84
CA TYR A 66 -9.13 -6.75 3.65
C TYR A 66 -8.50 -8.07 4.06
N LEU A 67 -8.18 -8.91 3.08
CA LEU A 67 -7.49 -10.19 3.27
C LEU A 67 -5.99 -9.98 3.08
N ARG A 68 -5.17 -10.55 3.97
CA ARG A 68 -3.71 -10.54 3.86
C ARG A 68 -3.13 -11.92 4.10
N GLN A 69 -2.07 -12.22 3.37
CA GLN A 69 -1.15 -13.30 3.72
C GLN A 69 0.27 -12.77 3.82
N PHE A 70 0.95 -13.16 4.90
CA PHE A 70 2.35 -12.88 5.17
C PHE A 70 3.09 -14.22 5.27
N VAL A 71 4.05 -14.46 4.37
CA VAL A 71 5.00 -15.59 4.47
C VAL A 71 6.37 -14.99 4.75
N ILE A 72 6.97 -15.33 5.89
CA ILE A 72 8.22 -14.73 6.36
C ILE A 72 9.24 -15.85 6.58
N THR A 73 10.41 -15.68 5.98
CA THR A 73 11.49 -16.64 6.09
C THR A 73 12.82 -15.96 6.40
N ARG A 74 13.72 -16.74 6.98
CA ARG A 74 15.08 -16.31 7.27
C ARG A 74 16.01 -17.50 7.11
N GLU A 75 17.06 -17.32 6.33
CA GLU A 75 18.04 -18.37 6.04
C GLU A 75 17.32 -19.66 5.58
N ASP A 76 17.44 -20.74 6.34
CA ASP A 76 16.84 -22.05 6.07
C ASP A 76 15.52 -22.31 6.83
N LYS A 77 14.91 -21.27 7.40
CA LYS A 77 13.74 -21.39 8.28
C LYS A 77 12.57 -20.57 7.78
N VAL A 78 11.38 -21.14 7.95
CA VAL A 78 10.12 -20.40 7.95
C VAL A 78 9.94 -19.82 9.35
N GLU A 79 9.90 -18.49 9.45
CA GLU A 79 9.70 -17.81 10.74
C GLU A 79 8.21 -17.68 11.06
N ASN A 80 7.39 -17.35 10.05
CA ASN A 80 5.97 -17.11 10.27
C ASN A 80 5.15 -17.26 8.98
N ILE A 81 3.91 -17.74 9.13
CA ILE A 81 2.88 -17.71 8.10
C ILE A 81 1.60 -17.20 8.77
N VAL A 82 1.13 -16.03 8.35
CA VAL A 82 -0.04 -15.38 8.96
C VAL A 82 -1.05 -15.01 7.88
N ASN A 83 -2.30 -15.37 8.11
CA ASN A 83 -3.44 -14.93 7.31
C ASN A 83 -4.32 -14.03 8.17
N THR A 84 -4.67 -12.85 7.69
CA THR A 84 -5.54 -11.92 8.43
C THR A 84 -6.69 -11.41 7.58
N GLU A 85 -7.78 -11.06 8.26
CA GLU A 85 -8.93 -10.38 7.70
C GLU A 85 -9.26 -9.16 8.54
N SER A 86 -9.52 -8.03 7.89
CA SER A 86 -10.14 -6.85 8.51
C SER A 86 -11.36 -6.45 7.69
N THR A 87 -12.48 -6.16 8.35
CA THR A 87 -13.74 -5.81 7.67
C THR A 87 -14.45 -4.69 8.40
N GLY A 88 -15.09 -3.78 7.67
CA GLY A 88 -15.87 -2.71 8.26
C GLY A 88 -16.57 -1.82 7.24
N VAL A 89 -17.32 -0.86 7.76
CA VAL A 89 -18.07 0.14 7.00
C VAL A 89 -17.67 1.52 7.49
N GLY A 90 -17.16 2.36 6.59
CA GLY A 90 -16.91 3.78 6.82
C GLY A 90 -18.01 4.61 6.16
N ILE A 91 -18.51 5.63 6.86
CA ILE A 91 -19.65 6.44 6.42
C ILE A 91 -19.27 7.92 6.55
N ARG A 92 -19.24 8.66 5.45
CA ARG A 92 -19.15 10.12 5.46
C ARG A 92 -20.51 10.73 5.14
N VAL A 93 -20.90 11.73 5.92
CA VAL A 93 -22.15 12.48 5.72
C VAL A 93 -21.83 13.96 5.61
N LEU A 94 -22.37 14.61 4.60
CA LEU A 94 -22.43 16.06 4.47
C LEU A 94 -23.82 16.52 4.92
N ALA A 95 -23.90 17.42 5.89
CA ALA A 95 -25.15 18.01 6.33
C ALA A 95 -24.96 19.46 6.79
N GLY A 96 -25.73 20.39 6.23
CA GLY A 96 -25.62 21.81 6.55
C GLY A 96 -24.27 22.40 6.14
N GLY A 97 -23.67 21.88 5.07
CA GLY A 97 -22.38 22.34 4.55
C GLY A 97 -21.14 21.82 5.29
N ALA A 98 -21.27 20.93 6.29
CA ALA A 98 -20.12 20.35 7.00
C ALA A 98 -20.10 18.82 6.94
N TRP A 99 -18.88 18.27 6.97
CA TRP A 99 -18.64 16.83 7.04
C TRP A 99 -18.78 16.27 8.45
N GLY A 100 -19.28 15.05 8.53
CA GLY A 100 -19.14 14.15 9.66
C GLY A 100 -18.79 12.75 9.19
N PHE A 101 -18.03 12.02 10.02
CA PHE A 101 -17.56 10.68 9.70
C PHE A 101 -17.75 9.75 10.91
N ALA A 102 -18.14 8.52 10.63
CA ALA A 102 -18.14 7.44 11.59
C ALA A 102 -17.85 6.12 10.87
N ALA A 103 -17.41 5.11 11.62
CA ALA A 103 -17.14 3.78 11.09
C ALA A 103 -17.52 2.71 12.11
N THR A 104 -17.77 1.50 11.62
CA THR A 104 -18.03 0.30 12.44
C THR A 104 -17.46 -0.95 11.79
N SER A 105 -16.99 -1.90 12.59
CA SER A 105 -16.64 -3.25 12.15
C SER A 105 -17.80 -4.25 12.29
N GLU A 106 -18.91 -3.83 12.90
CA GLU A 106 -20.12 -4.63 13.05
C GLU A 106 -21.01 -4.47 11.80
N LEU A 107 -21.16 -5.56 11.03
CA LEU A 107 -21.90 -5.56 9.75
C LEU A 107 -23.42 -5.75 9.92
N GLY A 108 -23.96 -5.39 11.09
CA GLY A 108 -25.38 -5.39 11.36
C GLY A 108 -26.03 -4.08 10.88
N THR A 109 -27.28 -4.16 10.41
CA THR A 109 -28.02 -2.97 9.96
C THR A 109 -28.17 -1.94 11.08
N ASP A 110 -28.36 -2.38 12.32
CA ASP A 110 -28.53 -1.49 13.47
C ASP A 110 -27.23 -0.74 13.82
N ALA A 111 -26.09 -1.43 13.79
CA ALA A 111 -24.77 -0.83 14.03
C ALA A 111 -24.42 0.19 12.94
N ILE A 112 -24.69 -0.13 11.67
CA ILE A 112 -24.48 0.77 10.54
C ILE A 112 -25.39 1.99 10.63
N ALA A 113 -26.67 1.80 10.95
CA ALA A 113 -27.59 2.91 11.16
C ALA A 113 -27.17 3.79 12.36
N ALA A 114 -26.65 3.19 13.43
CA ALA A 114 -26.10 3.92 14.57
C ALA A 114 -24.87 4.75 14.19
N ALA A 115 -23.90 4.16 13.48
CA ALA A 115 -22.73 4.87 12.96
C ALA A 115 -23.16 6.02 12.02
N THR A 116 -24.16 5.79 11.17
CA THR A 116 -24.70 6.83 10.29
C THR A 116 -25.29 8.00 11.08
N ARG A 117 -26.08 7.72 12.13
CA ARG A 117 -26.62 8.77 13.02
C ARG A 117 -25.51 9.54 13.72
N GLN A 118 -24.43 8.87 14.11
CA GLN A 118 -23.26 9.53 14.69
C GLN A 118 -22.56 10.45 13.68
N ALA A 119 -22.32 9.98 12.44
CA ALA A 119 -21.75 10.82 11.38
C ALA A 119 -22.62 12.06 11.10
N LEU A 120 -23.95 11.89 11.03
CA LEU A 120 -24.92 12.99 10.92
C LEU A 120 -24.83 13.99 12.08
N ALA A 121 -24.74 13.49 13.32
CA ALA A 121 -24.64 14.35 14.50
C ALA A 121 -23.35 15.18 14.49
N ILE A 122 -22.24 14.57 14.08
CA ILE A 122 -20.94 15.25 13.90
C ILE A 122 -21.06 16.34 12.82
N ALA A 123 -21.63 16.00 11.65
CA ALA A 123 -21.83 16.95 10.55
C ALA A 123 -22.63 18.18 11.01
N LYS A 124 -23.78 17.96 11.67
CA LYS A 124 -24.64 19.03 12.17
C LYS A 124 -23.99 19.86 13.29
N ALA A 125 -23.11 19.26 14.09
CA ALA A 125 -22.35 19.99 15.09
C ALA A 125 -21.31 20.89 14.42
N ASN A 126 -20.55 20.35 13.47
CA ASN A 126 -19.52 21.08 12.71
C ASN A 126 -20.13 22.21 11.88
N ALA A 127 -21.32 22.03 11.32
CA ALA A 127 -22.03 23.04 10.53
C ALA A 127 -22.25 24.37 11.28
N LYS A 128 -22.22 24.36 12.62
CA LYS A 128 -22.35 25.57 13.45
C LYS A 128 -21.07 26.39 13.54
N THR A 129 -19.92 25.82 13.17
CA THR A 129 -18.60 26.43 13.39
C THR A 129 -17.80 26.62 12.10
N ILE A 130 -18.24 26.08 10.96
CA ILE A 130 -17.56 26.30 9.69
C ILE A 130 -17.69 27.76 9.25
N SER A 131 -16.63 28.30 8.65
CA SER A 131 -16.63 29.62 8.02
C SER A 131 -17.21 29.58 6.60
N GLU A 132 -16.98 28.48 5.89
CA GLU A 132 -17.41 28.28 4.51
C GLU A 132 -18.02 26.87 4.35
N PRO A 133 -19.21 26.74 3.73
CA PRO A 133 -19.77 25.45 3.38
C PRO A 133 -18.90 24.66 2.40
N VAL A 134 -18.80 23.36 2.61
CA VAL A 134 -18.21 22.43 1.64
C VAL A 134 -19.01 22.48 0.34
N GLN A 135 -18.31 22.63 -0.78
CA GLN A 135 -18.88 22.56 -2.12
C GLN A 135 -18.34 21.33 -2.83
N LEU A 136 -19.22 20.38 -3.12
CA LEU A 136 -18.85 19.20 -3.91
C LEU A 136 -18.72 19.60 -5.38
N ALA A 137 -17.65 19.10 -6.03
CA ALA A 137 -17.56 19.18 -7.48
C ALA A 137 -18.76 18.46 -8.11
N PRO A 138 -19.34 18.98 -9.21
CA PRO A 138 -20.40 18.28 -9.91
C PRO A 138 -19.91 16.92 -10.42
N ALA A 139 -20.35 15.83 -9.78
CA ALA A 139 -20.11 14.46 -10.20
C ALA A 139 -21.45 13.80 -10.53
N ARG A 140 -21.50 13.06 -11.64
CA ARG A 140 -22.66 12.21 -11.95
C ARG A 140 -22.43 10.85 -11.33
N GLY A 141 -23.47 10.30 -10.69
CA GLY A 141 -23.44 8.93 -10.24
C GLY A 141 -23.11 7.98 -11.39
N VAL A 142 -22.24 7.00 -11.13
CA VAL A 142 -21.78 6.06 -12.17
C VAL A 142 -22.66 4.81 -12.28
N GLY A 143 -23.72 4.71 -11.48
CA GLY A 143 -24.57 3.53 -11.41
C GLY A 143 -23.86 2.35 -10.75
N GLU A 144 -24.31 1.13 -11.06
CA GLU A 144 -23.68 -0.10 -10.61
C GLU A 144 -22.55 -0.51 -11.56
N VAL A 145 -21.31 -0.48 -11.07
CA VAL A 145 -20.11 -0.83 -11.83
C VAL A 145 -19.20 -1.75 -11.02
N SER A 146 -18.36 -2.50 -11.73
CA SER A 146 -17.36 -3.36 -11.09
C SER A 146 -16.00 -3.20 -11.76
N TRP A 147 -14.95 -3.36 -10.96
CA TRP A 147 -13.57 -3.39 -11.42
C TRP A 147 -12.77 -4.43 -10.65
N ALA A 148 -11.82 -5.08 -11.31
CA ALA A 148 -10.88 -5.97 -10.65
C ALA A 148 -9.48 -5.73 -11.19
N THR A 149 -8.48 -5.90 -10.35
CA THR A 149 -7.08 -5.92 -10.80
C THR A 149 -6.94 -7.00 -11.89
N PRO A 150 -6.31 -6.70 -13.04
CA PRO A 150 -6.22 -7.62 -14.17
C PRO A 150 -5.15 -8.71 -13.93
N ILE A 151 -5.35 -9.50 -12.88
CA ILE A 151 -4.44 -10.60 -12.50
C ILE A 151 -4.64 -11.83 -13.38
N VAL A 152 -3.56 -12.56 -13.63
CA VAL A 152 -3.59 -13.85 -14.35
C VAL A 152 -3.70 -15.01 -13.38
N ARG A 153 -3.02 -14.94 -12.22
CA ARG A 153 -3.00 -15.98 -11.21
C ARG A 153 -3.18 -15.38 -9.82
N ASN A 154 -4.33 -15.64 -9.20
CA ASN A 154 -4.62 -15.14 -7.86
C ASN A 154 -3.60 -15.67 -6.84
N ALA A 155 -2.81 -14.77 -6.27
CA ALA A 155 -1.79 -15.14 -5.32
C ALA A 155 -2.38 -15.76 -4.05
N MET A 156 -3.62 -15.41 -3.65
CA MET A 156 -4.29 -16.00 -2.48
C MET A 156 -4.63 -17.48 -2.67
N GLU A 157 -4.79 -17.95 -3.91
CA GLU A 157 -5.12 -19.34 -4.25
C GLU A 157 -3.88 -20.22 -4.42
N VAL A 158 -2.70 -19.63 -4.62
CA VAL A 158 -1.45 -20.38 -4.72
C VAL A 158 -1.14 -21.09 -3.40
N PRO A 159 -0.83 -22.40 -3.41
CA PRO A 159 -0.48 -23.14 -2.21
C PRO A 159 0.64 -22.48 -1.40
N VAL A 160 0.49 -22.46 -0.08
CA VAL A 160 1.51 -21.91 0.83
C VAL A 160 2.85 -22.64 0.67
N LYS A 161 2.81 -23.94 0.37
CA LYS A 161 3.99 -24.76 0.10
C LYS A 161 4.85 -24.15 -1.02
N ASP A 162 4.25 -23.83 -2.16
CA ASP A 162 4.96 -23.31 -3.34
C ASP A 162 5.59 -21.94 -3.04
N LYS A 163 4.89 -21.11 -2.26
CA LYS A 163 5.41 -19.81 -1.78
C LYS A 163 6.60 -19.97 -0.86
N VAL A 164 6.54 -20.92 0.08
CA VAL A 164 7.64 -21.23 1.00
C VAL A 164 8.83 -21.79 0.23
N GLU A 165 8.60 -22.72 -0.70
CA GLU A 165 9.66 -23.30 -1.54
C GLU A 165 10.38 -22.23 -2.35
N LEU A 166 9.65 -21.27 -2.94
CA LEU A 166 10.26 -20.12 -3.62
C LEU A 166 11.15 -19.29 -2.67
N LEU A 167 10.64 -18.88 -1.50
CA LEU A 167 11.42 -18.07 -0.56
C LEU A 167 12.64 -18.83 0.00
N MET A 168 12.53 -20.13 0.21
CA MET A 168 13.66 -20.99 0.58
C MET A 168 14.70 -21.08 -0.54
N ALA A 169 14.28 -21.16 -1.80
CA ALA A 169 15.18 -21.14 -2.96
C ALA A 169 15.93 -19.79 -3.05
N VAL A 170 15.22 -18.67 -2.84
CA VAL A 170 15.80 -17.32 -2.78
C VAL A 170 16.87 -17.23 -1.70
N ASN A 171 16.55 -17.69 -0.49
CA ASN A 171 17.50 -17.68 0.62
C ASN A 171 18.73 -18.55 0.33
N SER A 172 18.50 -19.78 -0.16
CA SER A 172 19.57 -20.71 -0.51
C SER A 172 20.52 -20.12 -1.56
N ALA A 173 19.98 -19.47 -2.59
CA ALA A 173 20.76 -18.86 -3.66
C ALA A 173 21.65 -17.72 -3.14
N ALA A 174 21.10 -16.81 -2.32
CA ALA A 174 21.88 -15.74 -1.70
C ALA A 174 22.98 -16.27 -0.77
N MET A 175 22.67 -17.27 0.06
CA MET A 175 23.66 -17.88 0.96
C MET A 175 24.81 -18.54 0.17
N LYS A 176 24.50 -19.28 -0.89
CA LYS A 176 25.51 -19.86 -1.80
C LYS A 176 26.35 -18.79 -2.51
N ALA A 177 25.77 -17.62 -2.77
CA ALA A 177 26.44 -16.48 -3.40
C ALA A 177 27.27 -15.63 -2.42
N GLY A 178 27.34 -16.01 -1.14
CA GLY A 178 28.19 -15.37 -0.14
C GLY A 178 27.47 -14.43 0.83
N ALA A 179 26.14 -14.46 0.92
CA ALA A 179 25.43 -13.79 2.00
C ALA A 179 25.85 -14.36 3.36
N SER A 180 26.00 -13.50 4.37
CA SER A 180 26.13 -13.93 5.77
C SER A 180 24.77 -14.19 6.41
N PHE A 181 23.77 -13.38 6.05
CA PHE A 181 22.37 -13.54 6.45
C PHE A 181 21.44 -13.09 5.32
N ILE A 182 20.26 -13.70 5.25
CA ILE A 182 19.16 -13.25 4.39
C ILE A 182 17.82 -13.46 5.10
N ALA A 183 16.92 -12.48 4.96
CA ALA A 183 15.51 -12.62 5.29
C ALA A 183 14.69 -12.25 4.06
N SER A 184 13.76 -13.13 3.65
CA SER A 184 12.87 -12.91 2.52
C SER A 184 11.41 -13.11 2.93
N ARG A 185 10.54 -12.31 2.31
CA ARG A 185 9.13 -12.21 2.69
C ARG A 185 8.26 -12.19 1.45
N MET A 186 7.02 -12.63 1.60
CA MET A 186 5.96 -12.47 0.62
C MET A 186 4.74 -11.88 1.30
N PHE A 187 4.30 -10.73 0.81
CA PHE A 187 3.12 -10.01 1.27
C PHE A 187 2.10 -9.96 0.15
N GLN A 188 0.88 -10.36 0.50
CA GLN A 188 -0.21 -10.48 -0.45
C GLN A 188 -1.42 -9.80 0.15
N VAL A 189 -2.12 -9.00 -0.65
CA VAL A 189 -3.33 -8.30 -0.25
C VAL A 189 -4.42 -8.57 -1.26
N ASN A 190 -5.60 -8.93 -0.76
CA ASN A 190 -6.85 -8.80 -1.51
C ASN A 190 -7.74 -7.81 -0.75
N GLU A 191 -8.02 -6.69 -1.38
CA GLU A 191 -8.88 -5.62 -0.89
C GLU A 191 -10.17 -5.65 -1.70
N GLN A 192 -11.26 -6.07 -1.05
CA GLN A 192 -12.61 -6.02 -1.59
C GLN A 192 -13.25 -4.73 -1.07
N LYS A 193 -13.44 -3.78 -1.96
CA LYS A 193 -13.94 -2.43 -1.64
C LYS A 193 -15.24 -2.17 -2.38
N TYR A 194 -16.26 -1.80 -1.64
CA TYR A 194 -17.53 -1.39 -2.19
C TYR A 194 -17.82 0.05 -1.78
N PHE A 195 -17.90 0.95 -2.75
CA PHE A 195 -18.28 2.34 -2.56
C PHE A 195 -19.73 2.54 -2.99
N ALA A 196 -20.50 3.28 -2.21
CA ALA A 196 -21.80 3.76 -2.65
C ALA A 196 -22.08 5.16 -2.13
N SER A 197 -22.81 5.96 -2.89
CA SER A 197 -23.13 7.33 -2.49
C SER A 197 -24.55 7.73 -2.86
N THR A 198 -25.01 8.83 -2.26
CA THR A 198 -26.36 9.37 -2.51
C THR A 198 -26.54 9.95 -3.92
N ASP A 199 -25.45 10.15 -4.67
CA ASP A 199 -25.48 10.56 -6.08
C ASP A 199 -25.83 9.42 -7.06
N GLY A 200 -25.94 8.18 -6.57
CA GLY A 200 -26.29 7.01 -7.37
C GLY A 200 -25.11 6.15 -7.83
N SER A 201 -23.92 6.35 -7.28
CA SER A 201 -22.76 5.47 -7.52
C SER A 201 -22.83 4.22 -6.63
N TYR A 202 -22.51 3.07 -7.22
CA TYR A 202 -22.36 1.76 -6.57
C TYR A 202 -21.21 1.01 -7.25
N ILE A 203 -20.04 1.01 -6.62
CA ILE A 203 -18.79 0.60 -7.25
C ILE A 203 -18.21 -0.57 -6.46
N ASP A 204 -18.14 -1.75 -7.08
CA ASP A 204 -17.49 -2.92 -6.51
C ASP A 204 -16.07 -3.11 -7.06
N GLN A 205 -15.06 -3.10 -6.21
CA GLN A 205 -13.66 -3.26 -6.58
C GLN A 205 -13.03 -4.48 -5.89
N ASP A 206 -12.41 -5.37 -6.68
CA ASP A 206 -11.58 -6.47 -6.19
C ASP A 206 -10.10 -6.21 -6.52
N ILE A 207 -9.37 -5.70 -5.54
CA ILE A 207 -8.01 -5.19 -5.72
C ILE A 207 -6.99 -6.19 -5.18
N HIS A 208 -6.04 -6.61 -6.01
CA HIS A 208 -4.97 -7.54 -5.64
C HIS A 208 -3.61 -6.87 -5.70
N ARG A 209 -2.77 -7.16 -4.69
CA ARG A 209 -1.39 -6.68 -4.64
C ARG A 209 -0.45 -7.74 -4.12
N ILE A 210 0.77 -7.76 -4.64
CA ILE A 210 1.86 -8.64 -4.23
C ILE A 210 3.15 -7.84 -4.03
N TRP A 211 3.93 -8.21 -3.01
CA TRP A 211 5.27 -7.69 -2.78
C TRP A 211 6.15 -8.77 -2.17
N THR A 212 7.38 -8.92 -2.67
CA THR A 212 8.31 -9.95 -2.19
C THR A 212 9.66 -9.35 -1.80
N PRO A 213 9.74 -8.58 -0.71
CA PRO A 213 10.99 -7.98 -0.29
C PRO A 213 11.92 -9.00 0.36
N PHE A 214 13.22 -8.76 0.21
CA PHE A 214 14.25 -9.44 1.00
C PHE A 214 15.34 -8.46 1.41
N THR A 215 16.15 -8.83 2.39
CA THR A 215 17.38 -8.11 2.76
C THR A 215 18.52 -9.09 2.88
N VAL A 216 19.60 -8.87 2.13
CA VAL A 216 20.86 -9.60 2.28
C VAL A 216 21.83 -8.79 3.14
N THR A 217 22.51 -9.47 4.07
CA THR A 217 23.62 -8.93 4.86
C THR A 217 24.90 -9.68 4.58
N ALA A 218 25.99 -8.96 4.33
CA ALA A 218 27.36 -9.47 4.29
C ALA A 218 28.16 -8.92 5.48
N ILE A 219 29.00 -9.77 6.10
CA ILE A 219 29.84 -9.43 7.25
C ILE A 219 31.29 -9.76 6.93
N ASP A 220 32.18 -8.79 7.15
CA ASP A 220 33.61 -9.03 7.26
C ASP A 220 33.96 -9.29 8.73
N LYS A 221 34.28 -10.56 9.05
CA LYS A 221 34.60 -10.97 10.42
C LYS A 221 35.89 -10.35 10.96
N ALA A 222 36.83 -9.99 10.09
CA ALA A 222 38.11 -9.43 10.51
C ALA A 222 37.95 -7.97 10.97
N SER A 223 37.21 -7.17 10.21
CA SER A 223 36.97 -5.76 10.55
C SER A 223 35.71 -5.52 11.38
N GLY A 224 34.82 -6.50 11.51
CA GLY A 224 33.50 -6.36 12.13
C GLY A 224 32.50 -5.53 11.31
N LYS A 225 32.87 -5.11 10.08
CA LYS A 225 31.98 -4.34 9.21
C LYS A 225 30.87 -5.23 8.67
N PHE A 226 29.69 -4.65 8.50
CA PHE A 226 28.59 -5.26 7.76
C PHE A 226 28.03 -4.31 6.72
N ARG A 227 27.42 -4.89 5.68
CA ARG A 227 26.72 -4.17 4.61
C ARG A 227 25.47 -4.93 4.22
N THR A 228 24.44 -4.18 3.88
CA THR A 228 23.17 -4.71 3.40
C THR A 228 22.87 -4.25 1.98
N ARG A 229 22.04 -5.06 1.32
CA ARG A 229 21.43 -4.78 0.01
C ARG A 229 20.02 -5.39 0.02
N ASP A 230 19.01 -4.54 -0.16
CA ASP A 230 17.60 -4.93 -0.19
C ASP A 230 17.19 -5.41 -1.58
N GLY A 231 16.17 -6.27 -1.65
CA GLY A 231 15.62 -6.72 -2.93
C GLY A 231 15.06 -5.55 -3.74
N LEU A 232 15.18 -5.64 -5.07
CA LEU A 232 14.67 -4.63 -6.01
C LEU A 232 13.17 -4.78 -6.27
N SER A 233 12.50 -5.70 -5.56
CA SER A 233 11.05 -5.90 -5.63
C SER A 233 10.31 -4.62 -5.28
N SER A 234 9.51 -4.13 -6.23
CA SER A 234 8.47 -3.14 -5.95
C SER A 234 7.16 -3.86 -5.58
N PRO A 235 6.33 -3.27 -4.71
CA PRO A 235 4.96 -3.73 -4.53
C PRO A 235 4.16 -3.47 -5.83
N MET A 236 3.40 -4.46 -6.29
CA MET A 236 2.71 -4.41 -7.60
C MET A 236 1.23 -4.76 -7.46
N GLY A 237 0.40 -4.14 -8.30
CA GLY A 237 -1.01 -4.47 -8.50
C GLY A 237 -1.16 -5.65 -9.46
N MET A 238 -0.55 -6.79 -9.12
CA MET A 238 -0.48 -8.00 -9.94
C MET A 238 -0.73 -9.26 -9.10
N GLY A 239 -1.00 -10.37 -9.77
CA GLY A 239 -1.09 -11.68 -9.15
C GLY A 239 0.27 -12.37 -9.02
N TYR A 240 0.24 -13.67 -8.76
CA TYR A 240 1.44 -14.50 -8.59
C TYR A 240 2.25 -14.66 -9.89
N GLU A 241 1.70 -14.30 -11.05
CA GLU A 241 2.42 -14.19 -12.33
C GLU A 241 3.58 -13.18 -12.29
N PHE A 242 3.55 -12.22 -11.36
CA PHE A 242 4.67 -11.31 -11.15
C PHE A 242 5.98 -12.05 -10.82
N LEU A 243 5.91 -13.28 -10.30
CA LEU A 243 7.06 -14.09 -9.91
C LEU A 243 7.45 -15.14 -10.96
N ASP A 244 6.94 -15.04 -12.20
CA ASP A 244 7.25 -15.98 -13.29
C ASP A 244 8.67 -15.82 -13.86
N ALA A 245 9.42 -14.78 -13.47
CA ALA A 245 10.79 -14.50 -13.90
C ALA A 245 10.96 -14.44 -15.43
N LYS A 246 10.01 -13.80 -16.12
CA LYS A 246 10.01 -13.68 -17.58
C LYS A 246 11.17 -12.79 -18.10
N PRO A 247 12.05 -13.32 -18.97
CA PRO A 247 13.25 -12.59 -19.41
C PRO A 247 12.98 -11.25 -20.10
N GLU A 248 11.85 -11.10 -20.79
CA GLU A 248 11.44 -9.87 -21.48
C GLU A 248 11.19 -8.69 -20.53
N HIS A 249 10.97 -8.96 -19.23
CA HIS A 249 10.77 -7.95 -18.21
C HIS A 249 12.05 -7.62 -17.43
N ARG A 250 13.18 -8.22 -17.79
CA ARG A 250 14.50 -8.02 -17.17
C ARG A 250 15.34 -7.06 -18.03
N PHE A 251 15.85 -5.98 -17.43
CA PHE A 251 16.68 -5.00 -18.12
C PHE A 251 17.97 -4.74 -17.35
N GLU A 252 19.08 -4.59 -18.09
CA GLU A 252 20.36 -4.19 -17.50
C GLU A 252 20.55 -2.68 -17.66
N LEU A 253 20.81 -2.01 -16.55
CA LEU A 253 21.10 -0.59 -16.50
C LEU A 253 22.61 -0.34 -16.60
N PRO A 254 23.03 0.89 -17.01
CA PRO A 254 24.41 1.30 -16.90
C PRO A 254 24.98 1.04 -15.49
N GLY A 255 26.14 0.39 -15.42
CA GLY A 255 26.72 -0.04 -14.14
C GLY A 255 26.40 -1.48 -13.73
N GLY A 256 25.67 -2.25 -14.56
CA GLY A 256 25.45 -3.68 -14.39
C GLY A 256 24.34 -4.05 -13.40
N VAL A 257 23.54 -3.06 -12.97
CA VAL A 257 22.35 -3.29 -12.14
C VAL A 257 21.24 -3.87 -13.01
N VAL A 258 20.60 -4.93 -12.54
CA VAL A 258 19.48 -5.58 -13.23
C VAL A 258 18.18 -5.12 -12.60
N MET A 259 17.29 -4.54 -13.41
CA MET A 259 15.95 -4.11 -13.01
C MET A 259 14.87 -4.99 -13.65
N TYR A 260 13.68 -4.92 -13.06
CA TYR A 260 12.52 -5.72 -13.45
C TYR A 260 11.30 -4.82 -13.60
N SER A 261 10.48 -5.08 -14.61
CA SER A 261 9.18 -4.42 -14.82
C SER A 261 8.04 -5.27 -14.25
N ASP A 262 7.30 -5.99 -15.11
CA ASP A 262 6.07 -6.71 -14.74
C ASP A 262 6.31 -8.20 -14.40
N SER A 263 7.57 -8.63 -14.38
CA SER A 263 7.95 -9.96 -13.91
C SER A 263 9.33 -9.94 -13.25
N TYR A 264 9.42 -10.50 -12.05
CA TYR A 264 10.54 -10.37 -11.14
C TYR A 264 11.22 -11.72 -10.89
N ASP A 265 12.49 -11.81 -11.26
CA ASP A 265 13.35 -12.93 -10.89
C ASP A 265 14.00 -12.67 -9.53
N ILE A 266 13.24 -13.00 -8.48
CA ILE A 266 13.67 -12.82 -7.10
C ILE A 266 14.92 -13.65 -6.74
N VAL A 267 15.13 -14.81 -7.38
CA VAL A 267 16.28 -15.68 -7.10
C VAL A 267 17.56 -15.07 -7.69
N ALA A 268 17.49 -14.57 -8.92
CA ALA A 268 18.60 -13.86 -9.54
C ALA A 268 18.93 -12.56 -8.78
N ASP A 269 17.92 -11.81 -8.35
CA ASP A 269 18.12 -10.59 -7.58
C ASP A 269 18.80 -10.87 -6.22
N ALA A 270 18.36 -11.89 -5.49
CA ALA A 270 18.98 -12.26 -4.21
C ALA A 270 20.43 -12.77 -4.37
N THR A 271 20.73 -13.43 -5.48
CA THR A 271 22.09 -13.81 -5.84
C THR A 271 22.97 -12.60 -6.10
N ALA A 272 22.48 -11.63 -6.88
CA ALA A 272 23.17 -10.36 -7.14
C ALA A 272 23.37 -9.56 -5.85
N ALA A 273 22.33 -9.46 -5.02
CA ALA A 273 22.34 -8.80 -3.72
C ALA A 273 23.45 -9.28 -2.79
N ALA A 274 23.70 -10.60 -2.74
CA ALA A 274 24.80 -11.17 -1.98
C ALA A 274 26.16 -10.70 -2.48
N ARG A 275 26.36 -10.69 -3.80
CA ARG A 275 27.60 -10.23 -4.42
C ARG A 275 27.80 -8.72 -4.21
N ASP A 276 26.74 -7.94 -4.35
CA ASP A 276 26.74 -6.49 -4.12
C ASP A 276 27.08 -6.16 -2.67
N ALA A 277 26.46 -6.84 -1.71
CA ALA A 277 26.73 -6.64 -0.28
C ALA A 277 28.21 -6.97 0.05
N GLN A 278 28.76 -8.03 -0.55
CA GLN A 278 30.18 -8.39 -0.43
C GLN A 278 31.10 -7.34 -1.07
N ALA A 279 30.76 -6.83 -2.25
CA ALA A 279 31.52 -5.76 -2.90
C ALA A 279 31.48 -4.46 -2.08
N LYS A 280 30.33 -4.12 -1.51
CA LYS A 280 30.09 -2.93 -0.68
C LYS A 280 30.93 -2.93 0.61
N LEU A 281 31.38 -4.09 1.10
CA LEU A 281 32.32 -4.17 2.23
C LEU A 281 33.70 -3.59 1.88
N LYS A 282 34.11 -3.72 0.62
CA LYS A 282 35.42 -3.30 0.09
C LYS A 282 35.38 -1.89 -0.51
N ALA A 283 34.19 -1.36 -0.77
CA ALA A 283 34.01 -0.06 -1.37
C ALA A 283 34.61 1.07 -0.50
N PRO A 284 35.42 1.98 -1.07
CA PRO A 284 35.90 3.15 -0.35
C PRO A 284 34.73 4.08 0.00
N SER A 285 34.92 4.90 1.03
CA SER A 285 34.00 6.00 1.29
C SER A 285 34.07 7.03 0.17
N VAL A 286 32.95 7.70 -0.11
CA VAL A 286 32.92 8.87 -0.99
C VAL A 286 33.69 10.02 -0.34
N LYS A 287 34.45 10.78 -1.13
CA LYS A 287 35.07 12.03 -0.68
C LYS A 287 34.05 13.17 -0.82
N PRO A 288 33.79 13.99 0.21
CA PRO A 288 32.89 15.13 0.10
C PRO A 288 33.31 16.06 -1.05
N GLY A 289 32.35 16.52 -1.85
CA GLY A 289 32.60 17.35 -3.02
C GLY A 289 31.39 17.46 -3.93
N LYS A 290 31.57 18.16 -5.05
CA LYS A 290 30.58 18.23 -6.13
C LYS A 290 30.86 17.14 -7.14
N TYR A 291 29.83 16.38 -7.49
CA TYR A 291 29.88 15.32 -8.49
C TYR A 291 28.67 15.42 -9.39
N ASP A 292 28.83 14.99 -10.64
CA ASP A 292 27.69 14.61 -11.46
C ASP A 292 27.17 13.27 -10.93
N LEU A 293 25.86 13.20 -10.68
CA LEU A 293 25.21 12.02 -10.13
C LEU A 293 24.29 11.40 -11.19
N VAL A 294 24.58 10.15 -11.55
CA VAL A 294 23.69 9.32 -12.35
C VAL A 294 22.92 8.42 -11.40
N LEU A 295 21.61 8.60 -11.35
CA LEU A 295 20.73 7.89 -10.44
C LEU A 295 20.01 6.74 -11.14
N ASP A 296 19.87 5.63 -10.43
CA ASP A 296 18.94 4.57 -10.81
C ASP A 296 17.50 5.12 -10.87
N PRO A 297 16.65 4.69 -11.82
CA PRO A 297 15.25 5.13 -11.90
C PRO A 297 14.48 4.98 -10.58
N SER A 298 14.73 3.93 -9.81
CA SER A 298 14.07 3.71 -8.51
C SER A 298 14.41 4.75 -7.45
N HIS A 299 15.58 5.39 -7.55
CA HIS A 299 15.94 6.49 -6.66
C HIS A 299 15.04 7.71 -6.87
N LEU A 300 14.47 7.90 -8.06
CA LEU A 300 13.59 9.03 -8.34
C LEU A 300 12.21 8.86 -7.71
N PHE A 301 11.79 7.65 -7.32
CA PHE A 301 10.43 7.41 -6.82
C PHE A 301 10.11 8.28 -5.60
N LEU A 302 10.97 8.24 -4.58
CA LEU A 302 10.79 9.04 -3.37
C LEU A 302 11.05 10.53 -3.65
N THR A 303 12.05 10.87 -4.47
CA THR A 303 12.31 12.28 -4.80
C THR A 303 11.12 12.93 -5.49
N ILE A 304 10.49 12.26 -6.44
CA ILE A 304 9.27 12.73 -7.10
C ILE A 304 8.12 12.78 -6.08
N HIS A 305 7.93 11.76 -5.26
CA HIS A 305 6.87 11.73 -4.25
C HIS A 305 6.96 12.94 -3.29
N GLU A 306 8.13 13.19 -2.72
CA GLU A 306 8.32 14.23 -1.70
C GLU A 306 8.45 15.64 -2.30
N SER A 307 9.13 15.77 -3.43
CA SER A 307 9.43 17.08 -4.03
C SER A 307 8.38 17.54 -5.03
N VAL A 308 7.49 16.64 -5.47
CA VAL A 308 6.46 16.90 -6.48
C VAL A 308 5.08 16.45 -6.02
N GLY A 309 4.94 15.20 -5.57
CA GLY A 309 3.67 14.63 -5.12
C GLY A 309 3.02 15.44 -4.01
N HIS A 310 3.56 15.36 -2.79
CA HIS A 310 3.00 16.06 -1.63
C HIS A 310 2.85 17.58 -1.83
N PRO A 311 3.83 18.31 -2.41
CA PRO A 311 3.65 19.75 -2.65
C PRO A 311 2.51 20.09 -3.62
N LEU A 312 2.06 19.15 -4.45
CA LEU A 312 0.96 19.37 -5.41
C LEU A 312 -0.38 18.82 -4.93
N GLU A 313 -0.45 18.24 -3.72
CA GLU A 313 -1.73 17.89 -3.08
C GLU A 313 -2.48 19.18 -2.71
N LEU A 314 -3.72 19.32 -3.21
CA LEU A 314 -4.42 20.61 -3.21
C LEU A 314 -4.79 21.08 -1.79
N ASP A 315 -5.15 20.16 -0.90
CA ASP A 315 -5.35 20.44 0.53
C ASP A 315 -4.09 21.02 1.19
N ARG A 316 -2.91 20.53 0.82
CA ARG A 316 -1.63 21.08 1.27
C ARG A 316 -1.33 22.44 0.64
N VAL A 317 -1.66 22.64 -0.64
CA VAL A 317 -1.55 23.94 -1.34
C VAL A 317 -2.45 25.00 -0.70
N LEU A 318 -3.66 24.63 -0.29
CA LEU A 318 -4.63 25.49 0.37
C LEU A 318 -4.35 25.69 1.87
N GLY A 319 -3.38 24.96 2.43
CA GLY A 319 -3.02 25.04 3.85
C GLY A 319 -3.99 24.32 4.80
N TYR A 320 -4.86 23.46 4.28
CA TYR A 320 -5.71 22.58 5.09
C TYR A 320 -4.92 21.42 5.70
N GLU A 321 -3.82 21.04 5.07
CA GLU A 321 -2.86 20.06 5.60
C GLU A 321 -1.51 20.73 5.88
N ALA A 322 -1.03 20.60 7.12
CA ALA A 322 0.33 20.92 7.51
C ALA A 322 0.83 19.79 8.42
N ASN A 323 1.93 19.14 8.01
CA ASN A 323 2.50 18.02 8.75
C ASN A 323 4.00 18.28 9.04
N TYR A 324 4.72 17.27 9.54
CA TYR A 324 6.14 17.40 9.87
C TYR A 324 7.01 17.83 8.67
N ALA A 325 6.60 17.53 7.44
CA ALA A 325 7.26 17.94 6.20
C ALA A 325 6.88 19.37 5.74
N GLY A 326 6.14 20.14 6.55
CA GLY A 326 5.80 21.54 6.30
C GLY A 326 4.53 21.74 5.47
N THR A 327 4.41 22.88 4.81
CA THR A 327 3.32 23.24 3.89
C THR A 327 3.78 23.13 2.43
N SER A 328 2.91 23.38 1.47
CA SER A 328 3.29 23.40 0.05
C SER A 328 4.05 24.67 -0.34
N PHE A 329 5.12 24.51 -1.13
CA PHE A 329 5.76 25.63 -1.84
C PHE A 329 5.12 25.91 -3.21
N ALA A 330 4.30 25.01 -3.74
CA ALA A 330 3.67 25.10 -5.05
C ALA A 330 2.31 25.81 -4.94
N THR A 331 2.38 27.09 -4.55
CA THR A 331 1.23 27.93 -4.21
C THR A 331 0.37 28.31 -5.43
N LEU A 332 -0.89 28.70 -5.19
CA LEU A 332 -1.84 29.09 -6.24
C LEU A 332 -1.33 30.27 -7.09
N ASP A 333 -0.70 31.28 -6.48
CA ASP A 333 -0.14 32.43 -7.21
C ASP A 333 0.95 32.01 -8.22
N LYS A 334 1.76 31.00 -7.88
CA LYS A 334 2.75 30.43 -8.81
C LYS A 334 2.07 29.71 -9.97
N TRP A 335 1.03 28.94 -9.70
CA TRP A 335 0.24 28.27 -10.74
C TRP A 335 -0.50 29.26 -11.64
N GLU A 336 -1.07 30.32 -11.09
CA GLU A 336 -1.76 31.40 -11.81
C GLU A 336 -0.79 32.21 -12.67
N SER A 337 0.43 32.46 -12.19
CA SER A 337 1.45 33.24 -12.92
C SER A 337 1.83 32.63 -14.27
N LYS A 338 1.66 31.30 -14.44
CA LYS A 338 2.17 30.49 -15.57
C LYS A 338 3.67 30.68 -15.86
N LYS A 339 4.43 31.25 -14.92
CA LYS A 339 5.86 31.57 -15.07
C LYS A 339 6.76 30.79 -14.10
N PHE A 340 6.17 30.06 -13.15
CA PHE A 340 6.93 29.26 -12.20
C PHE A 340 7.60 28.06 -12.90
N LYS A 341 8.94 28.05 -12.88
CA LYS A 341 9.74 26.94 -13.41
C LYS A 341 9.95 25.90 -12.31
N TYR A 342 9.16 24.83 -12.34
CA TYR A 342 9.23 23.75 -11.33
C TYR A 342 10.51 22.91 -11.46
N GLY A 343 10.93 22.63 -12.70
CA GLY A 343 12.10 21.81 -13.01
C GLY A 343 12.76 22.24 -14.32
N ALA A 344 13.77 21.48 -14.73
CA ALA A 344 14.44 21.69 -16.02
C ALA A 344 13.50 21.40 -17.19
N GLU A 345 13.75 22.01 -18.36
CA GLU A 345 12.90 21.89 -19.56
C GLU A 345 12.72 20.45 -20.06
N ARG A 346 13.63 19.54 -19.71
CA ARG A 346 13.57 18.12 -20.09
C ARG A 346 12.68 17.29 -19.16
N VAL A 347 12.23 17.84 -18.04
CA VAL A 347 11.46 17.13 -17.02
C VAL A 347 9.97 17.30 -17.31
N ASN A 348 9.30 16.17 -17.58
CA ASN A 348 7.85 16.10 -17.70
C ASN A 348 7.33 15.15 -16.63
N ILE A 349 6.32 15.58 -15.89
CA ILE A 349 5.75 14.81 -14.78
C ILE A 349 4.24 14.76 -14.96
N PHE A 350 3.67 13.59 -14.77
CA PHE A 350 2.24 13.36 -14.76
C PHE A 350 1.91 12.38 -13.63
N ALA A 351 0.71 12.48 -13.09
CA ALA A 351 0.17 11.51 -12.15
C ALA A 351 -0.74 10.56 -12.93
N ASP A 352 -0.45 9.25 -12.85
CA ASP A 352 -1.22 8.22 -13.53
C ASP A 352 -1.56 7.10 -12.55
N LYS A 353 -2.85 7.01 -12.23
CA LYS A 353 -3.43 5.97 -11.37
C LYS A 353 -4.02 4.81 -12.17
N THR A 354 -3.88 4.83 -13.50
CA THR A 354 -4.51 3.87 -14.42
C THR A 354 -3.51 2.90 -15.04
N ASN A 355 -2.20 3.11 -14.85
CA ASN A 355 -1.16 2.23 -15.38
C ASN A 355 -1.35 0.78 -14.88
N PRO A 356 -1.62 -0.20 -15.77
CA PRO A 356 -1.80 -1.59 -15.40
C PRO A 356 -0.59 -2.15 -14.65
N GLY A 357 -0.83 -3.06 -13.69
CA GLY A 357 0.23 -3.67 -12.87
C GLY A 357 0.82 -2.76 -11.78
N SER A 358 0.63 -1.45 -11.85
CA SER A 358 1.12 -0.53 -10.81
C SER A 358 0.42 -0.75 -9.47
N LEU A 359 1.11 -0.46 -8.36
CA LEU A 359 0.56 -0.58 -7.00
C LEU A 359 -0.74 0.22 -6.80
N GLY A 360 -0.78 1.41 -7.41
CA GLY A 360 -1.84 2.40 -7.24
C GLY A 360 -3.06 2.18 -8.13
N ALA A 361 -2.99 1.23 -9.08
CA ALA A 361 -4.05 0.99 -10.05
C ALA A 361 -5.36 0.58 -9.37
N VAL A 362 -6.41 1.35 -9.63
CA VAL A 362 -7.80 1.08 -9.23
C VAL A 362 -8.73 1.57 -10.34
N GLY A 363 -9.94 1.02 -10.40
CA GLY A 363 -10.93 1.47 -11.39
C GLY A 363 -11.58 2.81 -11.01
N TYR A 364 -11.67 3.06 -9.71
CA TYR A 364 -12.20 4.29 -9.13
C TYR A 364 -11.50 4.61 -7.81
N ASP A 365 -11.33 5.89 -7.48
CA ASP A 365 -10.81 6.32 -6.19
C ASP A 365 -11.83 6.16 -5.05
N ASP A 366 -11.46 6.61 -3.84
CA ASP A 366 -12.27 6.46 -2.64
C ASP A 366 -13.48 7.41 -2.59
N GLU A 367 -13.65 8.28 -3.59
CA GLU A 367 -14.80 9.16 -3.78
C GLU A 367 -15.64 8.77 -5.01
N GLY A 368 -15.30 7.66 -5.67
CA GLY A 368 -16.01 7.15 -6.83
C GLY A 368 -15.67 7.83 -8.15
N VAL A 369 -14.54 8.55 -8.21
CA VAL A 369 -14.02 9.16 -9.45
C VAL A 369 -13.14 8.18 -10.18
N LYS A 370 -13.29 8.10 -11.51
CA LYS A 370 -12.56 7.15 -12.37
C LYS A 370 -11.10 7.54 -12.57
#